data_AF-A0A9X0CJ71-F1
#
_entry.id   AF-A0A9X0CJ71-F1
#
_cell.length_a   1.000
_cell.length_b   1.000
_cell.length_c   1.000
_cell.angle_alpha   90.00
_cell.angle_beta   90.00
_cell.angle_gamma   90.00
#
_symmetry.space_group_name_H-M   'P 1'
#
loop_
_entity.id
_entity.type
_entity.pdbx_description
1 polymer ?
#
loop_
_entity_poly.entity_id
_entity_poly.type
_entity_poly.pdbx_seq_one_letter_code
_entity_poly.pdbx_strand_id
1 'polypeptide(L)'
;MLTYEQAHQSPIPAAYVTFQFGGDDFDKYHEFIVGNGAQSNSRTRNKRSDDDDDDDDDDDDEYYHNKPLQPNTNYRVFLRAFVTETVYISSNFVEIETKDKPVIKDLPERTIIAVGALAILPCKVIEDPEISVTWSKDGNTSIPRAQFGNDGRILAIKDVLPRDSGVYECKASNKFGESRTATILIVAGNMKWLH
;
A
#
# COMPACT_ATOMS: atom_id res chain seq x y z
N MET A 1 -5.61 -33.55 22.58
CA MET A 1 -6.72 -33.21 21.66
C MET A 1 -6.26 -33.50 20.24
N LEU A 2 -7.12 -34.08 19.39
CA LEU A 2 -6.85 -34.34 17.97
C LEU A 2 -7.42 -33.19 17.12
N THR A 3 -6.75 -32.83 16.03
CA THR A 3 -7.26 -31.86 15.05
C THR A 3 -8.36 -32.46 14.17
N TYR A 4 -9.14 -31.62 13.48
CA TYR A 4 -10.20 -32.06 12.55
C TYR A 4 -9.68 -33.06 11.51
N GLU A 5 -8.58 -32.71 10.85
CA GLU A 5 -7.89 -33.55 9.84
C GLU A 5 -7.48 -34.92 10.40
N GLN A 6 -6.88 -34.93 11.60
CA GLN A 6 -6.43 -36.18 12.23
C GLN A 6 -7.60 -37.07 12.68
N ALA A 7 -8.72 -36.47 13.07
CA ALA A 7 -9.92 -37.22 13.39
C ALA A 7 -10.54 -37.84 12.12
N HIS A 8 -10.61 -37.10 11.02
CA HIS A 8 -11.24 -37.60 9.79
C HIS A 8 -10.48 -38.78 9.14
N GLN A 9 -9.18 -38.89 9.42
CA GLN A 9 -8.32 -39.97 8.93
C GLN A 9 -8.36 -41.25 9.81
N SER A 10 -9.14 -41.25 10.89
CA SER A 10 -9.21 -42.39 11.82
C SER A 10 -10.04 -43.55 11.25
N PRO A 11 -9.52 -44.79 11.31
CA PRO A 11 -10.25 -45.97 10.87
C PRO A 11 -11.37 -46.40 11.83
N ILE A 12 -11.42 -45.83 13.03
CA ILE A 12 -12.44 -46.11 14.04
C ILE A 12 -13.67 -45.22 13.79
N PRO A 13 -14.86 -45.79 13.53
CA PRO A 13 -16.08 -45.02 13.37
C PRO A 13 -16.44 -44.35 14.70
N ALA A 14 -16.67 -43.04 14.66
CA ALA A 14 -17.12 -42.25 15.80
C ALA A 14 -18.41 -41.54 15.42
N ALA A 15 -19.44 -41.69 16.24
CA ALA A 15 -20.58 -40.79 16.19
C ALA A 15 -20.11 -39.38 16.55
N TYR A 16 -20.55 -38.39 15.77
CA TYR A 16 -20.14 -37.01 15.93
C TYR A 16 -21.32 -36.15 16.42
N VAL A 17 -20.99 -35.13 17.19
CA VAL A 17 -21.96 -34.09 17.58
C VAL A 17 -21.48 -32.78 16.96
N THR A 18 -22.33 -32.15 16.15
CA THR A 18 -22.09 -30.81 15.59
C THR A 18 -22.85 -29.77 16.39
N PHE A 19 -22.15 -28.74 16.86
CA PHE A 19 -22.76 -27.52 17.36
C PHE A 19 -22.32 -26.36 16.46
N GLN A 20 -23.26 -25.49 16.13
CA GLN A 20 -23.00 -24.28 15.33
C GLN A 20 -23.24 -23.06 16.21
N PHE A 21 -22.24 -22.18 16.29
CA PHE A 21 -22.28 -20.93 17.05
C PHE A 21 -21.52 -19.83 16.30
N GLY A 22 -21.82 -18.57 16.59
CA GLY A 22 -21.09 -17.43 16.04
C GLY A 22 -19.68 -17.37 16.63
N GLY A 23 -18.69 -16.94 15.84
CA GLY A 23 -17.29 -16.87 16.29
C GLY A 23 -17.08 -16.09 17.60
N ASP A 24 -17.86 -15.02 17.80
CA ASP A 24 -17.80 -14.18 19.01
C ASP A 24 -18.26 -14.90 20.29
N ASP A 25 -19.00 -16.01 20.16
CA ASP A 25 -19.50 -16.80 21.28
C ASP A 25 -18.58 -17.99 21.64
N PHE A 26 -17.37 -18.08 21.07
CA PHE A 26 -16.47 -19.22 21.28
C PHE A 26 -16.20 -19.50 22.77
N ASP A 27 -15.89 -18.47 23.56
CA ASP A 27 -15.59 -18.62 24.98
C ASP A 27 -16.78 -19.10 25.80
N LYS A 28 -18.01 -18.89 25.30
CA LYS A 28 -19.24 -19.33 25.96
C LYS A 28 -19.53 -20.82 25.75
N TYR A 29 -18.98 -21.40 24.69
CA TYR A 29 -19.30 -22.76 24.24
C TYR A 29 -18.07 -23.69 24.20
N HIS A 30 -16.94 -23.27 24.79
CA HIS A 30 -15.70 -24.07 24.84
C HIS A 30 -15.80 -25.30 25.75
N GLU A 31 -16.74 -25.33 26.69
CA GLU A 31 -16.98 -26.42 27.64
C GLU A 31 -18.46 -26.81 27.61
N PHE A 32 -18.74 -28.10 27.41
CA PHE A 32 -20.10 -28.62 27.39
C PHE A 32 -20.17 -29.87 28.27
N ILE A 33 -21.27 -29.99 29.00
CA ILE A 33 -21.58 -31.20 29.78
C ILE A 33 -22.50 -32.06 28.91
N VAL A 34 -22.04 -33.26 28.56
CA VAL A 34 -22.91 -34.31 28.04
C VAL A 34 -23.73 -34.83 29.23
N GLY A 35 -24.98 -34.36 29.36
CA GLY A 35 -25.86 -34.76 30.46
C GLY A 35 -26.46 -36.16 30.30
N ASN A 36 -26.92 -36.72 31.42
CA ASN A 36 -27.72 -37.95 31.53
C ASN A 36 -29.17 -37.76 31.00
N GLY A 37 -29.32 -37.34 29.74
CA GLY A 37 -30.60 -37.40 29.03
C GLY A 37 -31.72 -36.52 29.58
N ALA A 38 -31.51 -35.21 29.74
CA ALA A 38 -32.64 -34.29 29.81
C ALA A 38 -33.23 -34.15 28.40
N GLN A 39 -34.48 -34.60 28.20
CA GLN A 39 -35.22 -34.37 26.95
C GLN A 39 -35.34 -32.87 26.70
N SER A 40 -34.70 -32.40 25.63
CA SER A 40 -34.88 -31.04 25.14
C SER A 40 -36.32 -30.87 24.64
N ASN A 41 -37.06 -29.92 25.22
CA ASN A 41 -38.38 -29.47 24.74
C ASN A 41 -38.26 -28.52 23.52
N SER A 42 -37.17 -28.57 22.75
CA SER A 42 -36.99 -27.66 21.63
C SER A 42 -38.02 -27.98 20.53
N ARG A 43 -39.01 -27.08 20.39
CA ARG A 43 -39.97 -27.09 19.29
C ARG A 43 -39.21 -27.06 17.95
N THR A 44 -39.53 -28.02 17.08
CA THR A 44 -39.00 -28.16 15.74
C THR A 44 -39.38 -26.97 14.84
N ARG A 45 -38.44 -26.53 14.00
CA ARG A 45 -38.72 -25.65 12.87
C ARG A 45 -39.24 -26.55 11.73
N ASN A 46 -40.47 -26.34 11.27
CA ASN A 46 -40.95 -27.02 10.07
C ASN A 46 -40.07 -26.64 8.88
N LYS A 47 -39.77 -27.65 8.05
CA LYS A 47 -39.30 -27.44 6.69
C LYS A 47 -40.42 -26.65 5.99
N ARG A 48 -40.14 -25.44 5.53
CA ARG A 48 -41.05 -24.80 4.57
C ARG A 48 -40.98 -25.69 3.32
N SER A 49 -42.05 -26.43 3.06
CA SER A 49 -42.36 -26.81 1.69
C SER A 49 -42.53 -25.48 0.96
N ASP A 50 -41.57 -25.16 0.09
CA ASP A 50 -41.92 -24.32 -1.04
C ASP A 50 -42.83 -25.22 -1.88
N ASP A 51 -44.12 -24.93 -1.81
CA ASP A 51 -45.14 -25.54 -2.64
C ASP A 51 -44.71 -25.34 -4.10
N ASP A 52 -44.42 -26.42 -4.80
CA ASP A 52 -44.98 -26.75 -6.11
C ASP A 52 -44.52 -28.17 -6.51
N ASP A 53 -45.49 -28.93 -7.03
CA ASP A 53 -45.40 -30.21 -7.76
C ASP A 53 -45.61 -31.53 -6.97
N ASP A 54 -46.88 -31.94 -6.99
CA ASP A 54 -47.41 -33.24 -7.43
C ASP A 54 -46.90 -34.58 -6.84
N ASP A 55 -47.89 -35.26 -6.25
CA ASP A 55 -48.23 -36.69 -6.31
C ASP A 55 -47.29 -37.79 -5.73
N ASP A 56 -48.01 -38.74 -5.10
CA ASP A 56 -47.71 -40.15 -4.82
C ASP A 56 -46.90 -40.54 -3.56
N ASP A 57 -47.68 -41.09 -2.62
CA ASP A 57 -47.49 -42.35 -1.89
C ASP A 57 -46.34 -42.58 -0.88
N ASP A 58 -46.79 -43.08 0.27
CA ASP A 58 -46.13 -43.97 1.25
C ASP A 58 -45.08 -43.44 2.24
N ASP A 59 -45.51 -43.39 3.50
CA ASP A 59 -44.83 -43.84 4.74
C ASP A 59 -43.30 -43.74 4.82
N ASP A 60 -42.80 -42.66 5.42
CA ASP A 60 -42.01 -42.67 6.67
C ASP A 60 -41.53 -41.23 6.92
N ASP A 61 -42.24 -40.48 7.77
CA ASP A 61 -41.67 -39.25 8.34
C ASP A 61 -40.53 -39.67 9.27
N GLU A 62 -39.33 -39.89 8.72
CA GLU A 62 -38.12 -40.21 9.47
C GLU A 62 -37.70 -38.98 10.29
N TYR A 63 -38.35 -38.81 11.45
CA TYR A 63 -37.97 -37.81 12.43
C TYR A 63 -36.57 -38.14 12.93
N TYR A 64 -35.58 -37.38 12.47
CA TYR A 64 -34.22 -37.40 13.03
C TYR A 64 -34.24 -36.82 14.43
N HIS A 65 -34.68 -37.61 15.41
CA HIS A 65 -34.37 -37.35 16.81
C HIS A 65 -32.87 -37.52 17.00
N ASN A 66 -32.21 -36.51 17.57
CA ASN A 66 -30.91 -36.74 18.19
C ASN A 66 -31.11 -37.79 19.29
N LYS A 67 -30.74 -39.04 19.02
CA LYS A 67 -30.80 -40.11 20.02
C LYS A 67 -29.89 -39.73 21.20
N PRO A 68 -30.26 -40.09 22.45
CA PRO A 68 -29.38 -39.88 23.60
C PRO A 68 -27.99 -40.46 23.32
N LEU A 69 -26.94 -39.73 23.72
CA LEU A 69 -25.58 -40.22 23.59
C LEU A 69 -25.46 -41.54 24.37
N GLN A 70 -25.03 -42.59 23.66
CA GLN A 70 -24.83 -43.92 24.23
C GLN A 70 -23.73 -43.90 25.30
N PRO A 71 -23.95 -44.54 26.46
CA PRO A 71 -22.92 -44.75 27.47
C PRO A 71 -21.71 -45.50 26.91
N ASN A 72 -20.52 -45.27 27.49
CA ASN A 72 -19.25 -45.93 27.10
C ASN A 72 -18.87 -45.80 25.62
N THR A 73 -19.41 -44.79 24.93
CA THR A 73 -19.11 -44.52 23.52
C THR A 73 -18.23 -43.27 23.42
N ASN A 74 -17.11 -43.37 22.71
CA ASN A 74 -16.24 -42.23 22.44
C ASN A 74 -16.85 -41.37 21.32
N TYR A 75 -17.39 -40.21 21.69
CA TYR A 75 -17.84 -39.20 20.73
C TYR A 75 -16.69 -38.28 20.37
N ARG A 76 -16.64 -37.88 19.10
CA ARG A 76 -15.80 -36.77 18.66
C ARG A 76 -16.67 -35.54 18.52
N VAL A 77 -16.25 -34.46 19.19
CA VAL A 77 -16.94 -33.18 19.13
C VAL A 77 -16.16 -32.26 18.21
N PHE A 78 -16.84 -31.79 17.18
CA PHE A 78 -16.30 -30.82 16.23
C PHE A 78 -17.02 -29.50 16.48
N LEU A 79 -16.30 -28.54 17.06
CA LEU A 79 -16.77 -27.18 17.17
C LEU A 79 -16.49 -26.48 15.84
N ARG A 80 -17.55 -26.01 15.16
CA ARG A 80 -17.42 -25.21 13.94
C ARG A 80 -17.91 -23.80 14.23
N ALA A 81 -16.97 -22.90 14.48
CA ALA A 81 -17.24 -21.47 14.55
C ALA A 81 -17.31 -20.89 13.13
N PHE A 82 -18.25 -19.99 12.89
CA PHE A 82 -18.31 -19.21 11.65
C PHE A 82 -18.11 -17.73 11.98
N VAL A 83 -17.31 -17.04 11.16
CA VAL A 83 -17.19 -15.58 11.20
C VAL A 83 -18.38 -15.02 10.41
N THR A 84 -19.25 -14.26 11.08
CA THR A 84 -20.47 -13.69 10.51
C THR A 84 -20.18 -12.53 9.56
N GLU A 85 -19.04 -11.87 9.70
CA GLU A 85 -18.64 -10.75 8.84
C GLU A 85 -17.36 -11.08 8.07
N THR A 86 -17.52 -11.46 6.81
CA THR A 86 -16.44 -11.34 5.83
C THR A 86 -16.44 -9.88 5.39
N VAL A 87 -15.65 -9.03 6.05
CA VAL A 87 -15.42 -7.67 5.55
C VAL A 87 -14.58 -7.82 4.27
N TYR A 88 -15.25 -7.79 3.12
CA TYR A 88 -14.57 -7.51 1.87
C TYR A 88 -14.02 -6.10 1.98
N ILE A 89 -12.74 -5.97 2.31
CA ILE A 89 -12.01 -4.74 2.02
C ILE A 89 -11.98 -4.71 0.50
N SER A 90 -12.95 -4.00 -0.12
CA SER A 90 -12.82 -3.61 -1.51
C SER A 90 -11.42 -3.03 -1.63
N SER A 91 -10.60 -3.61 -2.49
CA SER A 91 -9.26 -3.15 -2.79
C SER A 91 -9.34 -1.74 -3.40
N ASN A 92 -9.63 -0.76 -2.57
CA ASN A 92 -9.24 0.61 -2.78
C ASN A 92 -7.74 0.57 -2.60
N PHE A 93 -7.03 0.27 -3.68
CA PHE A 93 -5.63 0.65 -3.76
C PHE A 93 -5.63 2.16 -3.53
N VAL A 94 -5.25 2.56 -2.31
CA VAL A 94 -4.80 3.93 -2.09
C VAL A 94 -3.48 3.98 -2.83
N GLU A 95 -3.49 4.57 -4.02
CA GLU A 95 -2.25 4.95 -4.67
C GLU A 95 -1.64 6.05 -3.80
N ILE A 96 -0.70 5.65 -2.95
CA ILE A 96 0.08 6.59 -2.17
C ILE A 96 1.09 7.18 -3.16
N GLU A 97 0.71 8.31 -3.79
CA GLU A 97 1.70 9.17 -4.44
C GLU A 97 2.62 9.72 -3.35
N THR A 98 3.73 9.03 -3.09
CA THR A 98 4.81 9.54 -2.25
C THR A 98 5.52 10.64 -3.02
N LYS A 99 4.99 11.86 -2.92
CA LYS A 99 5.67 13.04 -3.45
C LYS A 99 6.84 13.38 -2.54
N ASP A 100 8.02 13.57 -3.13
CA ASP A 100 9.28 13.87 -2.45
C ASP A 100 9.82 15.22 -2.94
N LYS A 101 10.92 15.69 -2.36
CA LYS A 101 11.64 16.87 -2.84
C LYS A 101 12.02 16.73 -4.33
N PRO A 102 12.21 17.85 -5.04
CA PRO A 102 12.58 17.83 -6.46
C PRO A 102 13.81 16.98 -6.76
N VAL A 103 13.82 16.26 -7.89
CA VAL A 103 15.03 15.61 -8.39
C VAL A 103 15.69 16.50 -9.43
N ILE A 104 16.95 16.85 -9.21
CA ILE A 104 17.75 17.71 -10.10
C ILE A 104 18.88 16.87 -10.68
N LYS A 105 19.13 17.00 -11.98
CA LYS A 105 20.34 16.47 -12.60
C LYS A 105 21.53 17.37 -12.27
N ASP A 106 22.61 16.77 -11.79
CA ASP A 106 23.81 17.50 -11.42
C ASP A 106 24.39 18.33 -12.57
N LEU A 107 24.71 19.58 -12.26
CA LEU A 107 25.57 20.40 -13.09
C LEU A 107 27.00 19.85 -13.04
N PRO A 108 27.83 20.11 -14.08
CA PRO A 108 29.24 19.79 -14.02
C PRO A 108 29.93 20.58 -12.90
N GLU A 109 30.94 20.01 -12.27
CA GLU A 109 31.72 20.67 -11.19
C GLU A 109 32.23 22.06 -11.64
N ARG A 110 32.67 22.16 -12.90
CA ARG A 110 33.23 23.38 -13.49
C ARG A 110 32.70 23.58 -14.91
N THR A 111 32.34 24.82 -15.21
CA THR A 111 31.93 25.27 -16.55
C THR A 111 32.88 26.36 -17.01
N ILE A 112 33.64 26.13 -18.08
CA ILE A 112 34.60 27.10 -18.61
C ILE A 112 34.02 27.74 -19.87
N ILE A 113 33.94 29.07 -19.90
CA ILE A 113 33.34 29.83 -21.00
C ILE A 113 34.30 30.95 -21.43
N ALA A 114 34.43 31.17 -22.73
CA ALA A 114 35.28 32.24 -23.25
C ALA A 114 34.67 33.62 -22.96
N VAL A 115 35.52 34.61 -22.65
CA VAL A 115 35.11 36.02 -22.55
C VAL A 115 34.36 36.45 -23.82
N GLY A 116 33.24 37.14 -23.65
CA GLY A 116 32.38 37.61 -24.73
C GLY A 116 31.40 36.56 -25.27
N ALA A 117 31.45 35.31 -24.81
CA ALA A 117 30.49 34.28 -25.22
C ALA A 117 29.17 34.36 -24.43
N LEU A 118 28.20 33.54 -24.83
CA LEU A 118 26.95 33.31 -24.11
C LEU A 118 27.11 32.15 -23.13
N ALA A 119 26.91 32.39 -21.83
CA ALA A 119 26.76 31.35 -20.83
C ALA A 119 25.31 30.88 -20.73
N ILE A 120 25.09 29.57 -20.72
CA ILE A 120 23.79 28.93 -20.49
C ILE A 120 23.98 27.84 -19.44
N LEU A 121 23.34 28.00 -18.30
CA LEU A 121 23.34 27.03 -17.20
C LEU A 121 21.92 26.45 -17.06
N PRO A 122 21.70 25.17 -17.45
CA PRO A 122 20.40 24.53 -17.32
C PRO A 122 20.23 23.86 -15.95
N CYS A 123 19.15 24.17 -15.25
CA CYS A 123 18.71 23.43 -14.08
C CYS A 123 17.65 22.39 -14.50
N LYS A 124 18.11 21.16 -14.74
CA LYS A 124 17.26 20.07 -15.24
C LYS A 124 16.57 19.40 -14.07
N VAL A 125 15.33 19.78 -13.85
CA VAL A 125 14.43 19.23 -12.85
C VAL A 125 13.55 18.15 -13.49
N ILE A 126 13.48 16.96 -12.90
CA ILE A 126 12.59 15.88 -13.34
C ILE A 126 11.14 16.26 -13.03
N GLU A 127 10.21 15.95 -13.92
CA GLU A 127 8.86 16.54 -13.97
C GLU A 127 8.08 16.44 -12.66
N ASP A 128 7.86 17.60 -12.05
CA ASP A 128 6.78 17.88 -11.11
C ASP A 128 6.29 19.32 -11.42
N PRO A 129 4.99 19.50 -11.72
CA PRO A 129 4.42 20.78 -12.13
C PRO A 129 4.41 21.85 -11.02
N GLU A 130 4.59 21.48 -9.74
CA GLU A 130 4.55 22.42 -8.60
C GLU A 130 5.95 22.93 -8.17
N ILE A 131 6.99 22.77 -9.01
CA ILE A 131 8.37 23.14 -8.64
C ILE A 131 8.70 24.58 -8.99
N SER A 132 9.17 25.34 -7.99
CA SER A 132 9.82 26.64 -8.18
C SER A 132 11.34 26.51 -8.29
N VAL A 133 11.96 27.18 -9.27
CA VAL A 133 13.41 27.19 -9.47
C VAL A 133 13.98 28.58 -9.23
N THR A 134 15.07 28.63 -8.46
CA THR A 134 15.82 29.86 -8.15
C THR A 134 17.32 29.65 -8.36
N TRP A 135 18.03 30.74 -8.63
CA TRP A 135 19.47 30.74 -8.80
C TRP A 135 20.14 31.67 -7.79
N SER A 136 21.35 31.32 -7.39
CA SER A 136 22.25 32.23 -6.70
C SER A 136 23.63 32.21 -7.32
N LYS A 137 24.32 33.33 -7.23
CA LYS A 137 25.75 33.47 -7.53
C LYS A 137 26.48 33.83 -6.24
N ASP A 138 27.43 33.01 -5.84
CA ASP A 138 28.25 33.22 -4.63
C ASP A 138 27.37 33.45 -3.38
N GLY A 139 26.24 32.73 -3.30
CA GLY A 139 25.25 32.83 -2.22
C GLY A 139 24.25 33.98 -2.35
N ASN A 140 24.33 34.83 -3.37
CA ASN A 140 23.41 35.94 -3.60
C ASN A 140 22.42 35.64 -4.74
N THR A 141 21.13 35.82 -4.48
CA THR A 141 20.06 35.63 -5.48
C THR A 141 19.95 36.79 -6.47
N SER A 142 20.50 37.95 -6.14
CA SER A 142 20.60 39.08 -7.05
C SER A 142 21.76 38.85 -8.01
N ILE A 143 21.43 38.47 -9.25
CA ILE A 143 22.39 38.25 -10.34
C ILE A 143 22.07 39.23 -11.47
N PRO A 144 22.54 40.50 -11.42
CA PRO A 144 22.03 41.58 -12.28
C PRO A 144 22.16 41.35 -13.80
N ARG A 145 23.09 40.50 -14.23
CA ARG A 145 23.35 40.18 -15.64
C ARG A 145 22.68 38.90 -16.12
N ALA A 146 22.02 38.17 -15.23
CA ALA A 146 21.32 36.94 -15.57
C ALA A 146 19.99 37.23 -16.26
N GLN A 147 19.70 36.47 -17.30
CA GLN A 147 18.39 36.34 -17.92
C GLN A 147 17.86 34.95 -17.59
N PHE A 148 16.63 34.89 -17.10
CA PHE A 148 15.99 33.64 -16.72
C PHE A 148 15.00 33.20 -17.79
N GLY A 149 15.13 31.95 -18.23
CA GLY A 149 14.21 31.32 -19.17
C GLY A 149 13.60 30.05 -18.57
N ASN A 150 12.49 29.60 -19.16
CA ASN A 150 11.78 28.38 -18.76
C ASN A 150 11.46 28.36 -17.25
N ASP A 151 10.79 29.41 -16.77
CA ASP A 151 10.42 29.59 -15.36
C ASP A 151 11.61 29.48 -14.38
N GLY A 152 12.75 30.04 -14.78
CA GLY A 152 13.98 30.00 -13.99
C GLY A 152 14.81 28.73 -14.18
N ARG A 153 14.35 27.74 -14.96
CA ARG A 153 15.13 26.51 -15.24
C ARG A 153 16.35 26.75 -16.12
N ILE A 154 16.48 27.92 -16.75
CA ILE A 154 17.66 28.29 -17.53
C ILE A 154 18.16 29.65 -17.04
N LEU A 155 19.42 29.71 -16.60
CA LEU A 155 20.14 30.96 -16.38
C LEU A 155 21.04 31.22 -17.59
N ALA A 156 20.89 32.39 -18.20
CA ALA A 156 21.72 32.84 -19.32
C ALA A 156 22.42 34.16 -19.03
N ILE A 157 23.71 34.29 -19.38
CA ILE A 157 24.46 35.55 -19.32
C ILE A 157 25.10 35.80 -20.68
N LYS A 158 24.71 36.89 -21.34
CA LYS A 158 25.28 37.32 -22.62
C LYS A 158 26.59 38.08 -22.40
N ASP A 159 27.49 37.97 -23.37
CA ASP A 159 28.78 38.66 -23.42
C ASP A 159 29.55 38.55 -22.10
N VAL A 160 29.81 37.31 -21.67
CA VAL A 160 30.36 37.07 -20.33
C VAL A 160 31.72 37.75 -20.12
N LEU A 161 31.93 38.25 -18.90
CA LEU A 161 33.13 38.96 -18.47
C LEU A 161 33.77 38.23 -17.29
N PRO A 162 35.07 38.46 -17.00
CA PRO A 162 35.77 37.78 -15.90
C PRO A 162 35.03 37.86 -14.55
N ARG A 163 34.36 38.99 -14.27
CA ARG A 163 33.55 39.21 -13.06
C ARG A 163 32.29 38.34 -12.95
N ASP A 164 31.85 37.74 -14.05
CA ASP A 164 30.73 36.80 -14.03
C ASP A 164 31.15 35.42 -13.53
N SER A 165 32.45 35.15 -13.40
CA SER A 165 32.96 33.95 -12.73
C SER A 165 32.50 33.89 -11.28
N GLY A 166 32.28 32.68 -10.77
CA GLY A 166 31.77 32.44 -9.42
C GLY A 166 31.07 31.08 -9.32
N VAL A 167 30.55 30.78 -8.14
CA VAL A 167 29.76 29.58 -7.88
C VAL A 167 28.30 29.89 -8.18
N TYR A 168 27.74 29.21 -9.18
CA TYR A 168 26.31 29.31 -9.51
C TYR A 168 25.60 28.09 -8.95
N GLU A 169 24.63 28.32 -8.08
CA GLU A 169 23.79 27.27 -7.50
C GLU A 169 22.36 27.42 -8.05
N CYS A 170 21.84 26.32 -8.59
CA CYS A 170 20.41 26.16 -8.80
C CYS A 170 19.77 25.49 -7.59
N LYS A 171 18.66 26.04 -7.13
CA LYS A 171 17.78 25.46 -6.11
C LYS A 171 16.41 25.22 -6.72
N ALA A 172 15.92 23.99 -6.64
CA ALA A 172 14.54 23.63 -6.95
C ALA A 172 13.80 23.25 -5.67
N SER A 173 12.58 23.76 -5.48
CA SER A 173 11.76 23.50 -4.29
C SER A 173 10.30 23.22 -4.62
N ASN A 174 9.71 22.30 -3.87
CA ASN A 174 8.27 22.04 -3.79
C ASN A 174 7.85 21.96 -2.31
N LYS A 175 6.60 21.61 -2.02
CA LYS A 175 6.08 21.49 -0.64
C LYS A 175 6.72 20.37 0.20
N PHE A 176 7.47 19.46 -0.42
CA PHE A 176 8.11 18.31 0.23
C PHE A 176 9.60 18.53 0.52
N GLY A 177 10.20 19.57 -0.06
CA GLY A 177 11.56 19.97 0.26
C GLY A 177 12.29 20.65 -0.89
N GLU A 178 13.61 20.65 -0.78
CA GLU A 178 14.49 21.36 -1.70
C GLU A 178 15.65 20.47 -2.14
N SER A 179 16.03 20.61 -3.41
CA SER A 179 17.26 20.04 -3.96
C SER A 179 18.09 21.13 -4.60
N ARG A 180 19.41 20.91 -4.66
CA ARG A 180 20.38 21.89 -5.12
C ARG A 180 21.45 21.23 -5.97
N THR A 181 21.96 21.98 -6.94
CA THR A 181 23.16 21.61 -7.67
C THR A 181 23.94 22.87 -8.03
N ALA A 182 25.25 22.78 -8.12
CA ALA A 182 26.11 23.94 -8.33
C ALA A 182 27.22 23.67 -9.35
N THR A 183 27.69 24.73 -9.99
CA THR A 183 28.86 24.71 -10.87
C THR A 183 29.75 25.92 -10.62
N ILE A 184 31.06 25.72 -10.73
CA ILE A 184 32.02 26.82 -10.75
C ILE A 184 32.10 27.34 -12.19
N LEU A 185 31.54 28.51 -12.44
CA LEU A 185 31.68 29.19 -13.73
C LEU A 185 33.03 29.91 -13.79
N ILE A 186 33.83 29.58 -14.78
CA ILE A 186 35.13 30.19 -15.05
C ILE A 186 35.07 30.88 -16.41
N VAL A 187 35.18 32.21 -16.42
CA VAL A 187 35.25 32.98 -17.66
C VAL A 187 36.71 33.19 -18.04
N ALA A 188 37.19 32.43 -19.03
CA ALA A 188 38.57 32.45 -19.48
C ALA A 188 38.75 33.37 -20.69
N GLY A 189 39.82 34.17 -20.69
CA GLY A 189 40.23 34.92 -21.88
C GLY A 189 40.76 33.97 -22.96
N ASN A 190 40.62 34.35 -24.24
CA ASN A 190 41.29 33.65 -25.33
C ASN A 190 42.80 33.80 -25.17
N MET A 191 43.46 32.77 -24.65
CA MET A 191 44.92 32.65 -24.74
C MET A 191 45.26 32.27 -26.18
N LYS A 192 45.50 33.27 -27.04
CA LYS A 192 46.26 33.04 -28.26
C LYS A 192 47.71 32.83 -27.84
N TRP A 193 48.21 31.61 -28.01
CA TRP A 193 49.64 31.35 -27.96
C TRP A 193 50.31 32.14 -29.08
N LEU A 194 51.04 33.19 -28.73
CA LEU A 194 51.93 33.88 -29.66
C LEU A 194 53.07 32.90 -29.99
N HIS A 195 53.11 32.43 -31.23
CA HIS A 195 54.31 31.81 -31.82
C HIS A 195 55.24 32.91 -32.33
#